data_AF-U3H1F4-F1
#
_entry.id   AF-U3H1F4-F1
#
_cell.length_a   1.000
_cell.length_b   1.000
_cell.length_c   1.000
_cell.angle_alpha   90.00
_cell.angle_beta   90.00
_cell.angle_gamma   90.00
#
_symmetry.space_group_name_H-M   'P 1'
#
loop_
_entity.id
_entity.type
_entity.pdbx_description
1 polymer ?
#
loop_
_entity_poly.entity_id
_entity_poly.type
_entity_poly.pdbx_seq_one_letter_code
_entity_poly.pdbx_strand_id
1 'polypeptide(L)'
;MKAFLTRTLLVIVSVILLVQLWIFASLAWWRTNPVNTTMMMRIDYWTESSKPIQHQWRPYDEISTNLKRAVVTAEDGKFMHHHGFDWDGIQTALSRNKNEGRVVAGGSTISQQLAKNLFLVNKRSFLRKGQEAVATWMMERMWSKERILEVYLNSIEFGDNIYGAEAAAKHYFGKTAESLTRDQAIFLAAILTNPKYFEDHRNASALKARKRMIQRYMRYAEIP
;
A
#
# COMPACT_ATOMS: atom_id res chain seq x y z
N MET A 1 21.93 -34.87 19.39
CA MET A 1 21.96 -33.38 19.28
C MET A 1 22.05 -32.89 17.83
N LYS A 2 23.07 -33.28 17.03
CA LYS A 2 23.22 -32.84 15.62
C LYS A 2 22.00 -33.16 14.73
N ALA A 3 21.49 -34.40 14.77
CA ALA A 3 20.32 -34.80 13.97
C ALA A 3 19.03 -34.03 14.32
N PHE A 4 18.85 -33.64 15.59
CA PHE A 4 17.72 -32.82 16.02
C PHE A 4 17.83 -31.41 15.44
N LEU A 5 19.00 -30.77 15.57
CA LEU A 5 19.29 -29.45 15.00
C LEU A 5 19.08 -29.42 13.47
N THR A 6 19.56 -30.44 12.76
CA THR A 6 19.37 -30.55 11.30
C THR A 6 17.89 -30.67 10.94
N ARG A 7 17.12 -31.50 11.65
CA ARG A 7 15.67 -31.65 11.41
C ARG A 7 14.92 -30.35 11.67
N THR A 8 15.22 -29.67 12.78
CA THR A 8 14.61 -28.37 13.10
C THR A 8 14.93 -27.32 12.03
N LEU A 9 16.19 -27.24 11.58
CA LEU A 9 16.58 -26.32 10.51
C LEU A 9 15.84 -26.63 9.20
N LEU A 10 15.74 -27.90 8.82
CA LEU A 10 15.00 -28.32 7.62
C LEU A 10 13.53 -27.95 7.70
N VAL A 11 12.88 -28.13 8.86
CA VAL A 11 11.48 -27.71 9.05
C VAL A 11 11.34 -26.20 8.87
N ILE A 12 12.22 -25.40 9.48
CA ILE A 12 12.18 -23.93 9.35
C ILE A 12 12.35 -23.50 7.89
N VAL A 13 13.34 -24.06 7.19
CA VAL A 13 13.60 -23.75 5.77
C VAL A 13 12.40 -24.15 4.92
N SER A 14 11.84 -25.35 5.12
CA SER A 14 10.65 -25.81 4.40
C SER A 14 9.45 -24.89 4.62
N VAL A 15 9.20 -24.44 5.85
CA VAL A 15 8.13 -23.48 6.13
C VAL A 15 8.35 -22.15 5.40
N ILE A 16 9.57 -21.63 5.42
CA ILE A 16 9.90 -20.38 4.70
C ILE A 16 9.66 -20.55 3.19
N LEU A 17 10.09 -21.68 2.61
CA LEU A 17 9.89 -21.97 1.18
C LEU A 17 8.42 -22.13 0.83
N LEU A 18 7.62 -22.78 1.67
CA LEU A 18 6.17 -22.90 1.47
C LEU A 18 5.49 -21.53 1.49
N VAL A 19 5.90 -20.63 2.39
CA VAL A 19 5.40 -19.24 2.41
C VAL A 19 5.78 -18.50 1.13
N GLN A 20 7.03 -18.63 0.67
CA GLN A 20 7.46 -18.00 -0.60
C GLN A 20 6.68 -18.56 -1.80
N LEU A 21 6.47 -19.86 -1.85
CA LEU A 21 5.71 -20.52 -2.91
C LEU A 21 4.25 -20.04 -2.91
N TRP A 22 3.65 -19.91 -1.73
CA TRP A 22 2.30 -19.37 -1.60
C TRP A 22 2.21 -17.91 -2.08
N ILE A 23 3.17 -17.05 -1.71
CA ILE A 23 3.26 -15.67 -2.20
C ILE A 23 3.39 -15.66 -3.73
N PHE A 24 4.32 -16.44 -4.28
CA PHE A 24 4.54 -16.54 -5.71
C PHE A 24 3.28 -17.00 -6.47
N ALA A 25 2.62 -18.07 -6.00
CA ALA A 25 1.39 -18.57 -6.60
C ALA A 25 0.25 -17.53 -6.55
N SER A 26 0.14 -16.80 -5.43
CA SER A 26 -0.86 -15.75 -5.25
C SER A 26 -0.60 -14.57 -6.21
N LEU A 27 0.67 -14.14 -6.35
CA LEU A 27 1.06 -13.11 -7.31
C LEU A 27 0.83 -13.57 -8.76
N ALA A 28 1.10 -14.84 -9.08
CA ALA A 28 0.85 -15.38 -10.42
C ALA A 28 -0.65 -15.33 -10.77
N TRP A 29 -1.52 -15.73 -9.82
CA TRP A 29 -2.97 -15.69 -10.00
C TRP A 29 -3.50 -14.24 -10.11
N TRP A 30 -3.10 -13.37 -9.20
CA TRP A 30 -3.55 -11.97 -9.14
C TRP A 30 -2.92 -11.07 -10.19
N ARG A 31 -2.03 -11.59 -11.05
CA ARG A 31 -1.54 -10.88 -12.22
C ARG A 31 -2.68 -10.46 -13.16
N THR A 32 -3.72 -11.30 -13.26
CA THR A 32 -4.86 -11.08 -14.17
C THR A 32 -6.22 -11.15 -13.48
N ASN A 33 -6.28 -11.63 -12.23
CA ASN A 33 -7.54 -11.78 -11.49
C ASN A 33 -7.66 -10.74 -10.36
N PRO A 34 -8.85 -10.19 -10.07
CA PRO A 34 -9.04 -9.19 -9.03
C PRO A 34 -8.60 -9.70 -7.64
N VAL A 35 -8.09 -8.78 -6.82
CA VAL A 35 -7.75 -9.07 -5.42
C VAL A 35 -8.93 -8.69 -4.54
N ASN A 36 -9.79 -9.67 -4.25
CA ASN A 36 -11.01 -9.43 -3.48
C ASN A 36 -10.76 -9.28 -1.98
N THR A 37 -9.65 -9.80 -1.46
CA THR A 37 -9.34 -9.77 -0.03
C THR A 37 -7.84 -9.81 0.19
N THR A 38 -7.32 -8.89 1.01
CA THR A 38 -5.92 -8.82 1.42
C THR A 38 -5.70 -9.36 2.84
N MET A 39 -4.45 -9.62 3.24
CA MET A 39 -4.16 -9.96 4.63
C MET A 39 -4.56 -8.84 5.59
N MET A 40 -4.36 -7.57 5.21
CA MET A 40 -4.79 -6.42 6.02
C MET A 40 -6.30 -6.43 6.27
N MET A 41 -7.12 -6.59 5.22
CA MET A 41 -8.58 -6.70 5.35
C MET A 41 -8.97 -7.87 6.27
N ARG A 42 -8.30 -9.03 6.14
CA ARG A 42 -8.58 -10.17 7.02
C ARG A 42 -8.31 -9.82 8.47
N ILE A 43 -7.15 -9.24 8.76
CA ILE A 43 -6.77 -8.88 10.13
C ILE A 43 -7.81 -7.94 10.73
N ASP A 44 -8.16 -6.86 10.02
CA ASP A 44 -9.13 -5.88 10.50
C ASP A 44 -10.50 -6.50 10.79
N TYR A 45 -10.96 -7.41 9.92
CA TYR A 45 -12.19 -8.17 10.16
C TYR A 45 -12.16 -8.98 11.48
N TRP A 46 -11.01 -9.59 11.80
CA TRP A 46 -10.86 -10.39 13.02
C TRP A 46 -10.63 -9.54 14.28
N THR A 47 -10.01 -8.37 14.16
CA THR A 47 -9.66 -7.52 15.30
C THR A 47 -10.72 -6.47 15.64
N GLU A 48 -11.44 -5.98 14.63
CA GLU A 48 -12.40 -4.88 14.75
C GLU A 48 -13.78 -5.36 14.25
N SER A 49 -14.40 -6.26 15.02
CA SER A 49 -15.67 -6.92 14.67
C SER A 49 -16.91 -5.99 14.61
N SER A 50 -16.78 -4.70 14.89
CA SER A 50 -17.93 -3.79 15.04
C SER A 50 -18.46 -3.21 13.72
N LYS A 51 -17.68 -3.24 12.63
CA LYS A 51 -18.09 -2.70 11.32
C LYS A 51 -17.74 -3.67 10.18
N PRO A 52 -18.63 -3.83 9.17
CA PRO A 52 -18.32 -4.62 8.00
C PRO A 52 -17.28 -3.92 7.13
N ILE A 53 -16.42 -4.71 6.48
CA ILE A 53 -15.46 -4.21 5.48
C ILE A 53 -16.22 -3.72 4.25
N GLN A 54 -15.97 -2.47 3.88
CA GLN A 54 -16.45 -1.87 2.64
C GLN A 54 -15.36 -1.95 1.60
N HIS A 55 -15.57 -2.76 0.56
CA HIS A 55 -14.65 -2.92 -0.54
C HIS A 55 -15.40 -3.24 -1.83
N GLN A 56 -14.97 -2.64 -2.93
CA GLN A 56 -15.44 -2.98 -4.26
C GLN A 56 -14.30 -2.81 -5.27
N TRP A 57 -13.98 -3.88 -5.98
CA TRP A 57 -12.94 -3.86 -7.00
C TRP A 57 -13.36 -3.00 -8.19
N ARG A 58 -12.42 -2.21 -8.71
CA ARG A 58 -12.52 -1.49 -9.98
C ARG A 58 -11.30 -1.74 -10.86
N PRO A 59 -11.50 -2.07 -12.15
CA PRO A 59 -10.42 -2.09 -13.13
C PRO A 59 -9.65 -0.76 -13.17
N TYR A 60 -8.39 -0.80 -13.60
CA TYR A 60 -7.54 0.39 -13.65
C TYR A 60 -8.23 1.57 -14.36
N ASP A 61 -8.86 1.33 -15.51
CA ASP A 61 -9.50 2.37 -16.33
C ASP A 61 -10.77 2.96 -15.71
N GLU A 62 -11.41 2.25 -14.78
CA GLU A 62 -12.57 2.73 -14.01
C GLU A 62 -12.15 3.54 -12.76
N ILE A 63 -10.86 3.86 -12.62
CA ILE A 63 -10.35 4.70 -11.53
C ILE A 63 -9.83 6.02 -12.11
N SER A 64 -10.30 7.13 -11.54
CA SER A 64 -9.94 8.48 -12.00
C SER A 64 -8.42 8.68 -12.12
N THR A 65 -7.99 9.20 -13.26
CA THR A 65 -6.61 9.67 -13.49
C THR A 65 -6.16 10.69 -12.45
N ASN A 66 -7.09 11.48 -11.90
CA ASN A 66 -6.77 12.38 -10.80
C ASN A 66 -6.33 11.60 -9.55
N LEU A 67 -7.04 10.52 -9.20
CA LEU A 67 -6.69 9.72 -8.03
C LEU A 67 -5.35 9.02 -8.22
N LYS A 68 -5.13 8.41 -9.39
CA LYS A 68 -3.86 7.75 -9.74
C LYS A 68 -2.67 8.70 -9.54
N ARG A 69 -2.72 9.89 -10.14
CA ARG A 69 -1.67 10.91 -10.00
C ARG A 69 -1.51 11.42 -8.58
N ALA A 70 -2.62 11.69 -7.89
CA ALA A 70 -2.58 12.20 -6.52
C ALA A 70 -1.91 11.20 -5.57
N VAL A 71 -2.24 9.91 -5.69
CA VAL A 71 -1.67 8.83 -4.86
C VAL A 71 -0.19 8.63 -5.16
N VAL A 72 0.21 8.54 -6.44
CA VAL A 72 1.63 8.46 -6.82
C VAL A 72 2.40 9.66 -6.26
N THR A 73 1.86 10.88 -6.36
CA THR A 73 2.50 12.07 -5.79
C THR A 73 2.66 11.99 -4.27
N ALA A 74 1.65 11.48 -3.57
CA ALA A 74 1.59 11.48 -2.11
C ALA A 74 2.49 10.40 -1.50
N GLU A 75 2.53 9.22 -2.12
CA GLU A 75 3.12 8.02 -1.55
C GLU A 75 4.45 7.64 -2.22
N ASP A 76 4.61 7.91 -3.52
CA ASP A 76 5.74 7.39 -4.29
C ASP A 76 5.97 8.18 -5.59
N GLY A 77 6.49 9.41 -5.49
CA GLY A 77 6.62 10.31 -6.64
C GLY A 77 7.57 9.82 -7.74
N LYS A 78 8.38 8.78 -7.48
CA LYS A 78 9.28 8.13 -8.44
C LYS A 78 8.78 6.74 -8.85
N PHE A 79 7.51 6.40 -8.62
CA PHE A 79 6.94 5.07 -8.84
C PHE A 79 7.32 4.43 -10.18
N MET A 80 7.32 5.22 -11.26
CA MET A 80 7.65 4.78 -12.62
C MET A 80 9.15 4.52 -12.86
N HIS A 81 10.03 5.02 -11.99
CA HIS A 81 11.48 5.05 -12.20
C HIS A 81 12.25 4.05 -11.32
N HIS A 82 11.57 3.19 -10.56
CA HIS A 82 12.22 2.15 -9.76
C HIS A 82 11.52 0.79 -9.89
N HIS A 83 12.18 -0.28 -9.45
CA HIS A 83 11.63 -1.64 -9.42
C HIS A 83 11.34 -2.08 -7.98
N GLY A 84 10.40 -1.39 -7.34
CA GLY A 84 9.98 -1.65 -5.96
C GLY A 84 10.70 -0.89 -4.84
N PHE A 85 11.88 -0.33 -5.08
CA PHE A 85 12.66 0.35 -4.04
C PHE A 85 13.23 1.67 -4.54
N ASP A 86 12.87 2.78 -3.90
CA ASP A 86 13.52 4.08 -4.08
C ASP A 86 14.70 4.21 -3.10
N TRP A 87 15.89 3.83 -3.57
CA TRP A 87 17.11 3.85 -2.75
C TRP A 87 17.48 5.26 -2.27
N ASP A 88 17.30 6.27 -3.12
CA ASP A 88 17.55 7.67 -2.75
C ASP A 88 16.56 8.14 -1.68
N GLY A 89 15.29 7.78 -1.85
CA GLY A 89 14.22 8.06 -0.89
C GLY A 89 14.47 7.40 0.46
N ILE A 90 14.90 6.13 0.46
CA ILE A 90 15.29 5.40 1.67
C ILE A 90 16.47 6.09 2.37
N GLN A 91 17.52 6.45 1.66
CA GLN A 91 18.69 7.13 2.24
C GLN A 91 18.33 8.50 2.82
N THR A 92 17.47 9.24 2.12
CA THR A 92 16.96 10.54 2.58
C THR A 92 16.13 10.39 3.86
N ALA A 93 15.23 9.40 3.90
CA ALA A 93 14.40 9.12 5.06
C ALA A 93 15.25 8.68 6.27
N LEU A 94 16.26 7.82 6.06
CA LEU A 94 17.18 7.39 7.11
C LEU A 94 17.98 8.56 7.67
N SER A 95 18.50 9.44 6.81
CA SER A 95 19.27 10.61 7.22
C SER A 95 18.42 11.58 8.06
N ARG A 96 17.17 11.84 7.65
CA ARG A 96 16.23 12.65 8.44
C ARG A 96 15.90 12.02 9.79
N ASN A 97 15.62 10.71 9.81
CA ASN A 97 15.28 10.00 11.04
C ASN A 97 16.46 9.98 12.03
N LYS A 98 17.70 9.88 11.51
CA LYS A 98 18.91 9.98 12.32
C LYS A 98 19.06 11.36 12.94
N ASN A 99 18.86 12.43 12.16
CA ASN A 99 18.97 13.81 12.63
C ASN A 99 17.91 14.16 13.67
N GLU A 100 16.70 13.61 13.54
CA GLU A 100 15.56 13.86 14.45
C GLU A 100 15.55 12.91 15.66
N GLY A 101 16.42 11.90 15.69
CA GLY A 101 16.46 10.88 16.75
C GLY A 101 15.22 9.97 16.82
N ARG A 102 14.28 10.10 15.88
CA ARG A 102 13.02 9.34 15.80
C ARG A 102 12.58 9.19 14.35
N VAL A 103 11.66 8.26 14.09
CA VAL A 103 11.10 8.07 12.75
C VAL A 103 10.13 9.21 12.42
N VAL A 104 10.54 10.10 11.53
CA VAL A 104 9.75 11.25 11.03
C VAL A 104 9.42 11.15 9.54
N ALA A 105 10.16 10.34 8.79
CA ALA A 105 10.01 10.16 7.35
C ALA A 105 9.87 8.67 7.01
N GLY A 106 8.88 8.36 6.18
CA GLY A 106 8.72 7.05 5.55
C GLY A 106 9.53 6.97 4.26
N GLY A 107 10.11 5.81 3.99
CA GLY A 107 10.83 5.52 2.74
C GLY A 107 10.28 4.29 2.01
N SER A 108 9.03 3.89 2.31
CA SER A 108 8.40 2.74 1.65
C SER A 108 7.67 3.18 0.39
N THR A 109 7.95 2.52 -0.73
CA THR A 109 7.29 2.71 -2.03
C THR A 109 5.86 2.17 -2.04
N ILE A 110 5.07 2.49 -3.08
CA ILE A 110 3.74 1.89 -3.30
C ILE A 110 3.84 0.36 -3.33
N SER A 111 4.85 -0.20 -4.00
CA SER A 111 5.04 -1.64 -4.13
C SER A 111 5.37 -2.30 -2.78
N GLN A 112 6.17 -1.66 -1.94
CA GLN A 112 6.45 -2.15 -0.58
C GLN A 112 5.20 -2.11 0.31
N GLN A 113 4.45 -1.02 0.23
CA GLN A 113 3.19 -0.89 0.96
C GLN A 113 2.17 -1.94 0.51
N LEU A 114 2.05 -2.17 -0.81
CA LEU A 114 1.16 -3.18 -1.37
C LEU A 114 1.56 -4.60 -0.92
N ALA A 115 2.84 -4.96 -1.05
CA ALA A 115 3.33 -6.28 -0.61
C ALA A 115 3.06 -6.53 0.87
N LYS A 116 3.23 -5.50 1.70
CA LYS A 116 2.85 -5.56 3.12
C LYS A 116 1.35 -5.82 3.29
N ASN A 117 0.49 -5.04 2.62
CA ASN A 117 -0.97 -5.16 2.79
C ASN A 117 -1.51 -6.51 2.29
N LEU A 118 -0.97 -7.02 1.18
CA LEU A 118 -1.41 -8.29 0.60
C LEU A 118 -1.10 -9.50 1.49
N PHE A 119 0.09 -9.55 2.10
CA PHE A 119 0.60 -10.80 2.68
C PHE A 119 0.95 -10.74 4.16
N LEU A 120 1.23 -9.56 4.73
CA LEU A 120 1.95 -9.48 6.00
C LEU A 120 1.11 -8.84 7.11
N VAL A 121 1.28 -9.35 8.32
CA VAL A 121 0.71 -8.77 9.53
C VAL A 121 1.45 -7.48 9.90
N ASN A 122 0.73 -6.49 10.42
CA ASN A 122 1.22 -5.16 10.79
C ASN A 122 2.06 -5.16 12.09
N LYS A 123 2.98 -6.11 12.28
CA LYS A 123 3.92 -6.16 13.41
C LYS A 123 5.31 -5.70 12.97
N ARG A 124 5.83 -4.63 13.59
CA ARG A 124 7.19 -4.14 13.29
C ARG A 124 8.23 -5.20 13.69
N SER A 125 8.88 -5.79 12.70
CA SER A 125 9.96 -6.77 12.85
C SER A 125 10.87 -6.74 11.63
N PHE A 126 12.19 -6.91 11.84
CA PHE A 126 13.18 -7.02 10.76
C PHE A 126 12.90 -8.21 9.85
N LEU A 127 12.51 -9.36 10.42
CA LEU A 127 12.15 -10.54 9.64
C LEU A 127 10.96 -10.25 8.71
N ARG A 128 9.93 -9.59 9.24
CA ARG A 128 8.76 -9.15 8.46
C ARG A 128 9.14 -8.14 7.37
N LYS A 129 10.08 -7.22 7.63
CA LYS A 129 10.60 -6.29 6.60
C LYS A 129 11.40 -7.03 5.52
N GLY A 130 12.13 -8.09 5.87
CA GLY A 130 12.80 -8.96 4.90
C GLY A 130 11.81 -9.68 3.99
N GLN A 131 10.74 -10.25 4.56
CA GLN A 131 9.65 -10.87 3.80
C GLN A 131 8.95 -9.87 2.86
N GLU A 132 8.70 -8.65 3.34
CA GLU A 132 8.16 -7.55 2.53
C GLU A 132 9.06 -7.26 1.32
N ALA A 133 10.37 -7.23 1.51
CA ALA A 133 11.32 -6.98 0.43
C ALA A 133 11.30 -8.09 -0.63
N VAL A 134 11.26 -9.36 -0.21
CA VAL A 134 11.18 -10.50 -1.14
C VAL A 134 9.86 -10.48 -1.92
N ALA A 135 8.74 -10.27 -1.25
CA ALA A 135 7.43 -10.18 -1.90
C ALA A 135 7.35 -8.97 -2.86
N THR A 136 7.92 -7.82 -2.49
CA THR A 136 8.02 -6.63 -3.34
C THR A 136 8.81 -6.94 -4.61
N TRP A 137 9.98 -7.58 -4.46
CA TRP A 137 10.83 -7.95 -5.58
C TRP A 137 10.12 -8.94 -6.53
N MET A 138 9.45 -9.97 -5.99
CA MET A 138 8.67 -10.91 -6.81
C MET A 138 7.55 -10.20 -7.58
N MET A 139 6.79 -9.35 -6.90
CA MET A 139 5.68 -8.61 -7.49
C MET A 139 6.13 -7.69 -8.64
N GLU A 140 7.19 -6.92 -8.44
CA GLU A 140 7.76 -6.01 -9.46
C GLU A 140 8.37 -6.75 -10.67
N ARG A 141 8.76 -8.03 -10.50
CA ARG A 141 9.21 -8.87 -11.62
C ARG A 141 8.05 -9.49 -12.39
N MET A 142 6.90 -9.70 -11.75
CA MET A 142 5.77 -10.43 -12.30
C MET A 142 4.69 -9.53 -12.89
N TRP A 143 4.52 -8.32 -12.36
CA TRP A 143 3.42 -7.40 -12.68
C TRP A 143 3.93 -6.14 -13.37
N SER A 144 3.09 -5.56 -14.24
CA SER A 144 3.31 -4.21 -14.77
C SER A 144 3.08 -3.16 -13.68
N LYS A 145 3.64 -1.95 -13.88
CA LYS A 145 3.38 -0.81 -13.00
C LYS A 145 1.90 -0.44 -12.93
N GLU A 146 1.19 -0.57 -14.05
CA GLU A 146 -0.26 -0.39 -14.13
C GLU A 146 -0.99 -1.34 -13.17
N ARG A 147 -0.67 -2.64 -13.25
CA ARG A 147 -1.29 -3.66 -12.41
C ARG A 147 -0.97 -3.47 -10.92
N ILE A 148 0.26 -3.08 -10.59
CA ILE A 148 0.66 -2.77 -9.20
C ILE A 148 -0.18 -1.60 -8.68
N LEU A 149 -0.30 -0.52 -9.45
CA LEU A 149 -1.06 0.66 -9.04
C LEU A 149 -2.57 0.37 -8.94
N GLU A 150 -3.12 -0.40 -9.87
CA GLU A 150 -4.51 -0.89 -9.83
C GLU A 150 -4.82 -1.66 -8.54
N VAL A 151 -4.00 -2.67 -8.23
CA VAL A 151 -4.19 -3.50 -7.04
C VAL A 151 -4.00 -2.66 -5.78
N TYR A 152 -3.01 -1.75 -5.75
CA TYR A 152 -2.82 -0.82 -4.63
C TYR A 152 -4.04 0.05 -4.39
N LEU A 153 -4.58 0.69 -5.43
CA LEU A 153 -5.75 1.57 -5.32
C LEU A 153 -7.02 0.84 -4.90
N ASN A 154 -7.11 -0.48 -5.13
CA ASN A 154 -8.21 -1.31 -4.63
C ASN A 154 -7.95 -1.87 -3.22
N SER A 155 -6.68 -1.97 -2.80
CA SER A 155 -6.29 -2.65 -1.55
C SER A 155 -5.98 -1.73 -0.38
N ILE A 156 -5.74 -0.43 -0.64
CA ILE A 156 -5.36 0.53 0.40
C ILE A 156 -6.57 0.96 1.24
N GLU A 157 -6.33 1.18 2.53
CA GLU A 157 -7.34 1.68 3.47
C GLU A 157 -7.45 3.21 3.39
N PHE A 158 -8.67 3.71 3.19
CA PHE A 158 -8.98 5.15 3.15
C PHE A 158 -9.71 5.65 4.39
N GLY A 159 -10.15 4.76 5.28
CA GLY A 159 -10.84 5.06 6.53
C GLY A 159 -11.15 3.77 7.27
N ASP A 160 -11.85 3.88 8.40
CA ASP A 160 -12.17 2.74 9.26
C ASP A 160 -12.98 1.66 8.50
N ASN A 161 -12.33 0.54 8.18
CA ASN A 161 -12.88 -0.55 7.36
C ASN A 161 -13.30 -0.16 5.92
N ILE A 162 -12.75 0.93 5.38
CA ILE A 162 -13.02 1.42 4.02
C ILE A 162 -11.80 1.16 3.15
N TYR A 163 -11.92 0.18 2.26
CA TYR A 163 -10.82 -0.28 1.42
C TYR A 163 -11.10 -0.05 -0.07
N GLY A 164 -10.10 0.51 -0.74
CA GLY A 164 -10.12 0.72 -2.17
C GLY A 164 -10.81 2.01 -2.60
N ALA A 165 -10.47 2.45 -3.81
CA ALA A 165 -10.88 3.72 -4.38
C ALA A 165 -12.41 3.87 -4.49
N GLU A 166 -13.12 2.81 -4.87
CA GLU A 166 -14.57 2.85 -5.07
C GLU A 166 -15.32 2.99 -3.75
N ALA A 167 -14.95 2.22 -2.73
CA ALA A 167 -15.56 2.34 -1.41
C ALA A 167 -15.30 3.73 -0.82
N ALA A 168 -14.07 4.25 -0.98
CA ALA A 168 -13.71 5.59 -0.52
C ALA A 168 -14.49 6.69 -1.26
N ALA A 169 -14.60 6.62 -2.59
CA ALA A 169 -15.33 7.60 -3.39
C ALA A 169 -16.81 7.66 -2.99
N LYS A 170 -17.44 6.50 -2.77
CA LYS A 170 -18.82 6.41 -2.29
C LYS A 170 -18.96 6.97 -0.88
N HIS A 171 -18.08 6.57 0.03
CA HIS A 171 -18.14 6.99 1.43
C HIS A 171 -17.95 8.50 1.59
N TYR A 172 -16.92 9.09 0.98
CA TYR A 172 -16.58 10.51 1.22
C TYR A 172 -17.40 11.48 0.36
N PHE A 173 -17.87 11.05 -0.82
CA PHE A 173 -18.44 11.97 -1.81
C PHE A 173 -19.74 11.50 -2.46
N GLY A 174 -20.20 10.27 -2.19
CA GLY A 174 -21.37 9.70 -2.87
C GLY A 174 -21.16 9.52 -4.38
N LYS A 175 -19.91 9.30 -4.82
CA LYS A 175 -19.52 9.21 -6.24
C LYS A 175 -18.80 7.91 -6.55
N THR A 176 -18.62 7.61 -7.84
CA THR A 176 -17.77 6.51 -8.32
C THR A 176 -16.28 6.92 -8.29
N ALA A 177 -15.38 5.94 -8.19
CA ALA A 177 -13.93 6.18 -8.27
C ALA A 177 -13.52 6.87 -9.58
N GLU A 178 -14.21 6.58 -10.67
CA GLU A 178 -13.97 7.18 -11.99
C GLU A 178 -14.27 8.68 -12.02
N SER A 179 -15.33 9.12 -11.33
CA SER A 179 -15.84 10.50 -11.38
C SER A 179 -15.20 11.45 -10.35
N LEU A 180 -14.13 11.01 -9.68
CA LEU A 180 -13.41 11.83 -8.70
C LEU A 180 -12.78 13.06 -9.36
N THR A 181 -13.15 14.24 -8.83
CA THR A 181 -12.52 15.50 -9.21
C THR A 181 -11.09 15.57 -8.67
N ARG A 182 -10.32 16.52 -9.19
CA ARG A 182 -8.94 16.77 -8.72
C ARG A 182 -8.86 16.99 -7.21
N ASP A 183 -9.75 17.82 -6.65
CA ASP A 183 -9.71 18.14 -5.22
C ASP A 183 -10.13 16.95 -4.34
N GLN A 184 -11.06 16.12 -4.82
CA GLN A 184 -11.48 14.90 -4.15
C GLN A 184 -10.36 13.86 -4.15
N ALA A 185 -9.68 13.68 -5.28
CA ALA A 185 -8.51 12.84 -5.40
C ALA A 185 -7.35 13.29 -4.48
N ILE A 186 -7.06 14.59 -4.43
CA ILE A 186 -6.06 15.16 -3.53
C ILE A 186 -6.42 14.91 -2.07
N PHE A 187 -7.69 15.03 -1.70
CA PHE A 187 -8.14 14.70 -0.35
C PHE A 187 -7.87 13.22 -0.02
N LEU A 188 -8.32 12.29 -0.87
CA LEU A 188 -8.14 10.85 -0.64
C LEU A 188 -6.65 10.45 -0.58
N ALA A 189 -5.80 11.00 -1.43
CA ALA A 189 -4.37 10.75 -1.35
C ALA A 189 -3.72 11.34 -0.08
N ALA A 190 -4.23 12.47 0.41
CA ALA A 190 -3.69 13.12 1.60
C ALA A 190 -4.01 12.38 2.91
N ILE A 191 -5.13 11.67 2.99
CA ILE A 191 -5.53 10.94 4.21
C ILE A 191 -4.77 9.62 4.41
N LEU A 192 -4.14 9.07 3.36
CA LEU A 192 -3.45 7.76 3.38
C LEU A 192 -2.40 7.59 4.48
N THR A 193 -1.84 8.68 5.01
CA THR A 193 -0.88 8.62 6.13
C THR A 193 -1.48 8.10 7.42
N ASN A 194 -2.73 8.43 7.68
CA ASN A 194 -3.45 8.02 8.87
C ASN A 194 -4.97 8.06 8.60
N PRO A 195 -5.48 7.09 7.84
CA PRO A 195 -6.83 7.17 7.27
C PRO A 195 -7.91 7.30 8.36
N LYS A 196 -7.87 6.41 9.37
CA LYS A 196 -8.81 6.42 10.51
C LYS A 196 -8.80 7.75 11.28
N TYR A 197 -7.63 8.34 11.50
CA TYR A 197 -7.55 9.64 12.17
C TYR A 197 -8.13 10.79 11.34
N PHE A 198 -7.79 10.87 10.05
CA PHE A 198 -8.23 11.98 9.20
C PHE A 198 -9.69 11.88 8.75
N GLU A 199 -10.30 10.70 8.86
CA GLU A 199 -11.74 10.52 8.70
C GLU A 199 -12.53 11.43 9.66
N ASP A 200 -12.12 11.45 10.93
CA ASP A 200 -12.71 12.29 11.99
C ASP A 200 -12.10 13.71 12.06
N HIS A 201 -10.86 13.88 11.59
CA HIS A 201 -10.10 15.14 11.71
C HIS A 201 -9.83 15.83 10.37
N ARG A 202 -10.87 15.98 9.55
CA ARG A 202 -10.78 16.52 8.17
C ARG A 202 -10.21 17.95 8.07
N ASN A 203 -10.24 18.71 9.17
CA ASN A 203 -9.75 20.08 9.25
C ASN A 203 -8.33 20.23 9.82
N ALA A 204 -7.66 19.12 10.15
CA ALA A 204 -6.32 19.11 10.72
C ALA A 204 -5.32 19.89 9.84
N SER A 205 -4.44 20.67 10.49
CA SER A 205 -3.41 21.46 9.80
C SER A 205 -2.45 20.58 8.99
N ALA A 206 -2.10 19.41 9.51
CA ALA A 206 -1.28 18.41 8.83
C ALA A 206 -1.90 17.94 7.51
N LEU A 207 -3.22 17.69 7.49
CA LEU A 207 -3.94 17.31 6.28
C LEU A 207 -3.92 18.44 5.24
N LYS A 208 -4.18 19.68 5.68
CA LYS A 208 -4.11 20.86 4.80
C LYS A 208 -2.72 21.03 4.17
N ALA A 209 -1.65 20.84 4.95
CA ALA A 209 -0.28 20.90 4.45
C ALA A 209 0.00 19.83 3.39
N ARG A 210 -0.46 18.60 3.63
CA ARG A 210 -0.31 17.48 2.69
C ARG A 210 -1.09 17.69 1.40
N LYS A 211 -2.34 18.18 1.48
CA LYS A 211 -3.12 18.56 0.28
C LYS A 211 -2.40 19.60 -0.58
N ARG A 212 -1.82 20.65 0.03
CA ARG A 212 -1.05 21.68 -0.71
C ARG A 212 0.18 21.09 -1.40
N MET A 213 0.90 20.17 -0.73
CA MET A 213 2.05 19.48 -1.30
C MET A 213 1.63 18.68 -2.53
N ILE A 214 0.60 17.84 -2.42
CA ILE A 214 0.10 17.03 -3.52
C ILE A 214 -0.38 17.93 -4.66
N GLN A 215 -1.19 18.96 -4.37
CA GLN A 215 -1.69 19.88 -5.39
C GLN A 215 -0.58 20.52 -6.23
N ARG A 216 0.54 20.88 -5.58
CA ARG A 216 1.72 21.48 -6.23
C ARG A 216 2.44 20.51 -7.15
N TYR A 217 2.62 19.26 -6.74
CA TYR A 217 3.46 18.30 -7.46
C TYR A 217 2.70 17.32 -8.36
N MET A 218 1.38 17.20 -8.18
CA MET A 218 0.53 16.24 -8.90
C MET A 218 0.57 16.35 -10.42
N ARG A 219 0.86 17.54 -10.96
CA ARG A 219 1.00 17.73 -12.41
C ARG A 219 2.25 17.06 -13.01
N TYR A 220 3.23 16.70 -12.18
CA TYR A 220 4.48 16.06 -12.59
C TYR A 220 4.46 14.54 -12.36
N ALA A 221 3.38 14.01 -11.78
CA ALA A 221 3.29 12.58 -11.52
C ALA A 221 3.09 11.82 -12.84
N GLU A 222 4.05 10.95 -13.13
CA GLU A 222 3.94 9.95 -14.18
C GLU A 222 3.10 8.77 -13.66
N ILE A 223 2.18 8.31 -14.49
CA ILE A 223 1.38 7.11 -14.25
C ILE A 223 1.55 6.19 -15.47
N PRO A 224 1.43 4.87 -15.28
CA PRO A 224 1.41 3.90 -16.38
C PRO A 224 0.34 4.22 -17.44
#